data_AF-A0A4D5XFD6-F1
#
_entry.id   AF-A0A4D5XFD6-F1
#
_cell.length_a   1.000
_cell.length_b   1.000
_cell.length_c   1.000
_cell.angle_alpha   90.00
_cell.angle_beta   90.00
_cell.angle_gamma   90.00
#
_symmetry.space_group_name_H-M   'P 1'
#
loop_
_entity.id
_entity.type
_entity.pdbx_description
1 polymer ?
#
loop_
_entity_poly.entity_id
_entity_poly.type
_entity_poly.pdbx_seq_one_letter_code
_entity_poly.pdbx_strand_id
1 'polypeptide(L)'
;VAKQVEAIGMQKWGAEFVSPWHGGRGETFNFAEAWDKSMPFSYQVRRSEFDEILIRRSAQQGAQVLEGCRVRSVERQPDGQMLVEAENDDGTAASWRVRYVIDASGRDTFLGNQLETKHRNSKHNSAALFGHFRHADRYPEEKRAGNISIYWFDHGWYW
;
A
#
# COMPACT_ATOMS: atom_id res chain seq x y z
N VAL A 1 -0.21 -14.64 -9.62
CA VAL A 1 0.27 -13.51 -8.79
C VAL A 1 1.79 -13.42 -8.76
N ALA A 2 2.53 -14.29 -8.06
CA ALA A 2 3.99 -14.12 -7.88
C ALA A 2 4.77 -13.87 -9.19
N LYS A 3 4.59 -14.70 -10.23
CA LYS A 3 5.20 -14.51 -11.56
C LYS A 3 4.81 -13.18 -12.24
N GLN A 4 3.59 -12.70 -12.01
CA GLN A 4 3.12 -11.43 -12.59
C GLN A 4 3.76 -10.25 -11.86
N VAL A 5 3.91 -10.35 -10.53
CA VAL A 5 4.59 -9.34 -9.71
C VAL A 5 6.08 -9.29 -10.05
N GLU A 6 6.72 -10.45 -10.23
CA GLU A 6 8.10 -10.57 -10.69
C GLU A 6 8.30 -9.90 -12.06
N ALA A 7 7.36 -10.05 -12.98
CA ALA A 7 7.46 -9.44 -14.32
C ALA A 7 7.38 -7.90 -14.32
N ILE A 8 6.76 -7.28 -13.31
CA ILE A 8 6.64 -5.81 -13.19
C ILE A 8 7.57 -5.22 -12.12
N GLY A 9 8.23 -6.07 -11.34
CA GLY A 9 8.89 -5.70 -10.11
C GLY A 9 10.40 -5.90 -10.17
N MET A 10 11.12 -5.15 -9.35
CA MET A 10 12.54 -5.39 -9.08
C MET A 10 12.68 -6.08 -7.73
N GLN A 11 13.48 -7.15 -7.65
CA GLN A 11 13.71 -7.82 -6.37
C GLN A 11 14.39 -6.89 -5.37
N LYS A 12 13.87 -6.89 -4.14
CA LYS A 12 14.35 -6.12 -2.99
C LYS A 12 14.81 -7.10 -1.93
N TRP A 13 16.12 -7.20 -1.74
CA TRP A 13 16.74 -8.17 -0.84
C TRP A 13 16.93 -7.64 0.58
N GLY A 14 16.81 -6.34 0.76
CA GLY A 14 16.95 -5.68 2.04
C GLY A 14 16.51 -4.21 2.06
N ALA A 15 16.87 -3.55 3.15
CA ALA A 15 16.71 -2.12 3.36
C ALA A 15 18.00 -1.53 3.92
N GLU A 16 18.42 -0.40 3.36
CA GLU A 16 19.58 0.36 3.80
C GLU A 16 19.13 1.62 4.52
N PHE A 17 19.78 1.93 5.65
CA PHE A 17 19.57 3.14 6.42
C PHE A 17 20.87 3.89 6.52
N VAL A 18 20.89 5.14 6.08
CA VAL A 18 22.09 5.98 6.08
C VAL A 18 21.85 7.20 6.95
N SER A 19 22.71 7.40 7.94
CA SER A 19 22.63 8.54 8.84
C SER A 19 23.96 9.29 8.91
N PRO A 20 23.98 10.61 8.60
CA PRO A 20 25.19 11.41 8.72
C PRO A 20 25.67 11.51 10.18
N TRP A 21 24.77 11.33 11.15
CA TRP A 21 25.07 11.43 12.59
C TRP A 21 25.68 10.16 13.18
N HIS A 22 25.68 9.05 12.45
CA HIS A 22 26.21 7.75 12.89
C HIS A 22 27.52 7.41 12.15
N GLY A 23 28.41 8.40 12.04
CA GLY A 23 29.70 8.25 11.36
C GLY A 23 29.59 8.12 9.84
N GLY A 24 28.46 8.52 9.25
CA GLY A 24 28.21 8.44 7.80
C GLY A 24 28.13 7.02 7.25
N ARG A 25 28.06 6.00 8.11
CA ARG A 25 27.95 4.60 7.71
C ARG A 25 26.48 4.25 7.49
N GLY A 26 26.24 3.49 6.42
CA GLY A 26 24.94 2.87 6.16
C GLY A 26 24.86 1.51 6.85
N GLU A 27 23.72 1.22 7.46
CA GLU A 27 23.38 -0.11 7.97
C GLU A 27 22.42 -0.79 6.99
N THR A 28 22.70 -2.05 6.64
CA THR A 28 21.87 -2.83 5.73
C THR A 28 21.24 -4.01 6.46
N PHE A 29 19.92 -4.11 6.38
CA PHE A 29 19.16 -5.24 6.88
C PHE A 29 18.81 -6.17 5.73
N ASN A 30 19.40 -7.36 5.71
CA ASN A 30 19.10 -8.38 4.70
C ASN A 30 17.88 -9.18 5.12
N PHE A 31 16.88 -9.33 4.25
CA PHE A 31 15.66 -10.07 4.59
C PHE A 31 15.91 -11.57 4.82
N ALA A 32 16.96 -12.13 4.21
CA ALA A 32 17.39 -13.50 4.48
C ALA A 32 17.83 -13.76 5.93
N GLU A 33 18.12 -12.70 6.69
CA GLU A 33 18.48 -12.77 8.12
C GLU A 33 17.27 -12.62 9.05
N ALA A 34 16.07 -12.39 8.48
CA ALA A 34 14.83 -12.36 9.25
C ALA A 34 14.53 -13.72 9.89
N TRP A 35 13.58 -13.72 10.85
CA TRP A 35 13.17 -14.93 11.55
C TRP A 35 12.69 -16.04 10.60
N ASP A 36 11.87 -15.67 9.61
CA ASP A 36 11.47 -16.57 8.53
C ASP A 36 12.42 -16.46 7.35
N LYS A 37 13.35 -17.41 7.27
CA LYS A 37 14.38 -17.49 6.22
C LYS A 37 13.83 -17.96 4.87
N SER A 38 12.57 -18.38 4.78
CA SER A 38 11.96 -18.82 3.53
C SER A 38 11.59 -17.65 2.60
N MET A 39 11.63 -16.41 3.09
CA MET A 39 11.27 -15.20 2.35
C MET A 39 12.45 -14.22 2.25
N PRO A 40 13.53 -14.55 1.49
CA PRO A 40 14.77 -13.79 1.51
C PRO A 40 14.72 -12.47 0.72
N PHE A 41 13.61 -12.18 0.04
CA PHE A 41 13.41 -10.95 -0.72
C PHE A 41 11.93 -10.57 -0.82
N SER A 42 11.68 -9.34 -1.27
CA SER A 42 10.38 -8.82 -1.71
C SER A 42 10.53 -8.14 -3.07
N TYR A 43 9.56 -7.31 -3.49
CA TYR A 43 9.62 -6.58 -4.76
C TYR A 43 9.41 -5.08 -4.56
N GLN A 44 10.18 -4.25 -5.26
CA GLN A 44 9.81 -2.88 -5.59
C GLN A 44 8.84 -2.94 -6.76
N VAL A 45 7.65 -2.35 -6.62
CA VAL A 45 6.59 -2.42 -7.63
C VAL A 45 6.02 -1.05 -7.94
N ARG A 46 5.56 -0.87 -9.18
CA ARG A 46 4.66 0.23 -9.50
C ARG A 46 3.26 -0.11 -9.00
N ARG A 47 2.73 0.68 -8.06
CA ARG A 47 1.45 0.40 -7.38
C ARG A 47 0.27 0.23 -8.32
N SER A 48 0.18 1.02 -9.39
CA SER A 48 -0.92 0.88 -10.37
C SER A 48 -0.96 -0.51 -11.01
N GLU A 49 0.20 -1.11 -11.31
CA GLU A 49 0.28 -2.43 -11.93
C GLU A 49 0.10 -3.54 -10.89
N PHE A 50 0.68 -3.35 -9.69
CA PHE A 50 0.53 -4.30 -8.59
C PHE A 50 -0.93 -4.43 -8.13
N ASP A 51 -1.60 -3.30 -7.90
CA ASP A 51 -2.98 -3.26 -7.44
C ASP A 51 -3.93 -3.88 -8.48
N GLU A 52 -3.68 -3.61 -9.78
CA GLU A 52 -4.39 -4.23 -10.91
C GLU A 52 -4.23 -5.77 -10.91
N ILE A 53 -3.00 -6.28 -10.75
CA ILE A 53 -2.75 -7.73 -10.66
C ILE A 53 -3.57 -8.35 -9.52
N LEU A 54 -3.60 -7.69 -8.36
CA LEU A 54 -4.30 -8.20 -7.18
C LEU A 54 -5.82 -8.17 -7.37
N ILE A 55 -6.39 -7.06 -7.85
CA ILE A 55 -7.85 -6.94 -8.00
C ILE A 55 -8.39 -7.89 -9.07
N ARG A 56 -7.67 -8.05 -10.20
CA ARG A 56 -8.03 -9.03 -11.23
C ARG A 56 -7.89 -10.46 -10.72
N ARG A 57 -6.90 -10.74 -9.86
CA ARG A 57 -6.82 -12.05 -9.22
C ARG A 57 -8.03 -12.30 -8.32
N SER A 58 -8.47 -11.32 -7.54
CA SER A 58 -9.68 -11.45 -6.71
C SER A 58 -10.91 -11.80 -7.57
N ALA A 59 -11.10 -11.13 -8.70
CA ALA A 59 -12.17 -11.45 -9.65
C ALA A 59 -12.07 -12.90 -10.16
N GLN A 60 -10.87 -13.35 -10.56
CA GLN A 60 -10.62 -14.73 -11.00
C GLN A 60 -10.85 -15.77 -9.89
N GLN A 61 -10.82 -15.37 -8.61
CA GLN A 61 -11.15 -16.24 -7.48
C GLN A 61 -12.65 -16.20 -7.12
N GLY A 62 -13.47 -15.49 -7.88
CA GLY A 62 -14.92 -15.43 -7.72
C GLY A 62 -15.44 -14.21 -6.96
N ALA A 63 -14.58 -13.25 -6.61
CA ALA A 63 -15.07 -11.97 -6.09
C ALA A 63 -15.78 -11.18 -7.20
N GLN A 64 -16.94 -10.59 -6.89
CA GLN A 64 -17.53 -9.58 -7.77
C GLN A 64 -16.79 -8.27 -7.58
N VAL A 65 -16.02 -7.85 -8.59
CA VAL A 65 -15.29 -6.58 -8.60
C VAL A 65 -16.10 -5.57 -9.40
N LEU A 66 -16.41 -4.43 -8.77
CA LEU A 66 -17.11 -3.30 -9.39
C LEU A 66 -16.18 -2.08 -9.31
N GLU A 67 -15.64 -1.69 -10.47
CA GLU A 67 -14.85 -0.45 -10.61
C GLU A 67 -15.74 0.70 -11.04
N GLY A 68 -15.30 1.94 -10.80
CA GLY A 68 -16.10 3.13 -11.07
C GLY A 68 -17.40 3.16 -10.25
N CYS A 69 -17.39 2.54 -9.06
CA CYS A 69 -18.52 2.46 -8.14
C CYS A 69 -18.08 2.94 -6.76
N ARG A 70 -18.56 4.11 -6.34
CA ARG A 70 -18.17 4.74 -5.09
C ARG A 70 -19.25 4.56 -4.04
N VAL A 71 -18.92 3.86 -2.96
CA VAL A 71 -19.77 3.77 -1.77
C VAL A 71 -19.92 5.17 -1.14
N ARG A 72 -21.16 5.53 -0.82
CA ARG A 72 -21.58 6.82 -0.27
C ARG A 72 -22.01 6.71 1.19
N SER A 73 -22.74 5.65 1.55
CA SER A 73 -23.25 5.43 2.90
C SER A 73 -23.26 3.94 3.23
N VAL A 74 -23.13 3.64 4.53
CA VAL A 74 -23.32 2.28 5.07
C VAL A 74 -24.14 2.38 6.35
N GLU A 75 -25.33 1.77 6.37
CA GLU A 75 -26.26 1.89 7.49
C GLU A 75 -26.69 0.54 8.02
N ARG A 76 -26.74 0.39 9.34
CA ARG A 76 -27.29 -0.81 9.95
C ARG A 76 -28.81 -0.77 9.95
N GLN A 77 -29.43 -1.77 9.35
CA GLN A 77 -30.86 -1.92 9.23
C GLN A 77 -31.46 -2.62 10.46
N PRO A 78 -32.78 -2.51 10.72
CA PRO A 78 -33.43 -3.13 11.88
C PRO A 78 -33.30 -4.65 11.96
N ASP A 79 -33.17 -5.33 10.81
CA ASP A 79 -32.94 -6.78 10.72
C ASP A 79 -31.47 -7.18 10.99
N GLY A 80 -30.62 -6.21 11.32
CA GLY A 80 -29.21 -6.39 11.61
C GLY A 80 -28.30 -6.45 10.38
N GLN A 81 -28.84 -6.39 9.16
CA GLN A 81 -28.04 -6.30 7.93
C GLN A 81 -27.49 -4.87 7.75
N MET A 82 -26.50 -4.73 6.87
CA MET A 82 -25.96 -3.44 6.44
C MET A 82 -26.54 -3.08 5.08
N LEU A 83 -27.13 -1.91 4.94
CA LEU A 83 -27.46 -1.29 3.67
C LEU A 83 -26.24 -0.49 3.21
N VAL A 84 -25.75 -0.78 2.01
CA VAL A 84 -24.67 -0.04 1.35
C VAL A 84 -25.29 0.71 0.19
N GLU A 85 -25.12 2.03 0.14
CA GLU A 85 -25.48 2.83 -1.03
C GLU A 85 -24.22 3.29 -1.74
N ALA A 86 -24.24 3.25 -3.06
CA ALA A 86 -23.15 3.68 -3.91
C ALA A 86 -23.66 4.41 -5.16
N GLU A 87 -22.73 5.03 -5.86
CA GLU A 87 -22.95 5.73 -7.11
C GLU A 87 -21.89 5.29 -8.11
N ASN A 88 -22.31 4.93 -9.31
CA ASN A 88 -21.38 4.63 -10.40
C ASN A 88 -20.89 5.92 -11.07
N ASP A 89 -19.80 5.84 -11.84
CA ASP A 89 -19.19 7.00 -12.51
C ASP A 89 -20.14 7.70 -13.51
N ASP A 90 -21.18 7.00 -13.99
CA ASP A 90 -22.24 7.55 -14.85
C ASP A 90 -23.37 8.25 -14.06
N GLY A 91 -23.26 8.30 -12.72
CA GLY A 91 -24.23 8.86 -11.81
C GLY A 91 -25.37 7.92 -11.41
N THR A 92 -25.37 6.67 -11.89
CA THR A 92 -26.41 5.71 -11.51
C THR A 92 -26.25 5.26 -10.06
N ALA A 93 -27.35 5.29 -9.29
CA ALA A 93 -27.37 4.80 -7.92
C ALA A 93 -27.39 3.27 -7.88
N ALA A 94 -26.67 2.69 -6.93
CA ALA A 94 -26.65 1.27 -6.64
C ALA A 94 -26.80 1.02 -5.14
N SER A 95 -27.41 -0.10 -4.76
CA SER A 95 -27.55 -0.48 -3.35
C SER A 95 -27.48 -1.98 -3.12
N TRP A 96 -26.95 -2.35 -1.96
CA TRP A 96 -26.84 -3.75 -1.53
C TRP A 96 -27.20 -3.91 -0.06
N ARG A 97 -27.89 -5.01 0.26
CA ARG A 97 -28.02 -5.49 1.64
C ARG A 97 -27.01 -6.59 1.87
N VAL A 98 -26.13 -6.41 2.85
CA VAL A 98 -25.03 -7.33 3.14
C VAL A 98 -24.97 -7.66 4.63
N ARG A 99 -24.38 -8.80 4.98
CA ARG A 99 -24.23 -9.22 6.38
C ARG A 99 -23.04 -8.53 7.07
N TYR A 100 -21.99 -8.24 6.31
CA TYR A 100 -20.74 -7.70 6.82
C TYR A 100 -20.18 -6.69 5.82
N VAL A 101 -19.50 -5.67 6.34
CA VAL A 101 -18.78 -4.67 5.56
C VAL A 101 -17.35 -4.63 6.07
N ILE A 102 -16.39 -4.63 5.14
CA ILE A 102 -14.97 -4.44 5.42
C ILE A 102 -14.57 -3.12 4.76
N ASP A 103 -14.15 -2.14 5.55
CA ASP A 103 -13.64 -0.87 5.02
C ASP A 103 -12.16 -1.02 4.65
N ALA A 104 -11.89 -1.05 3.35
CA ALA A 104 -10.55 -1.05 2.76
C ALA A 104 -10.25 0.25 1.98
N SER A 105 -10.92 1.36 2.31
CA SER A 105 -10.77 2.67 1.64
C SER A 105 -9.42 3.38 1.88
N GLY A 106 -8.51 2.74 2.63
CA GLY A 106 -7.17 3.27 2.87
C GLY A 106 -7.19 4.56 3.68
N ARG A 107 -6.53 5.61 3.16
CA ARG A 107 -6.33 6.88 3.89
C ARG A 107 -7.62 7.68 4.11
N ASP A 108 -8.64 7.40 3.31
CA ASP A 108 -9.96 8.02 3.40
C ASP A 108 -10.67 7.59 4.68
N THR A 109 -10.44 6.35 5.14
CA THR A 109 -11.04 5.79 6.37
C THR A 109 -12.54 6.02 6.42
N PHE A 110 -13.26 5.57 5.38
CA PHE A 110 -14.66 5.86 5.13
C PHE A 110 -15.56 5.60 6.35
N LEU A 111 -15.60 4.37 6.87
CA LEU A 111 -16.39 4.04 8.06
C LEU A 111 -15.81 4.70 9.31
N GLY A 112 -14.49 4.84 9.39
CA GLY A 112 -13.84 5.53 10.50
C GLY A 112 -14.29 6.99 10.66
N ASN A 113 -14.51 7.69 9.55
CA ASN A 113 -15.09 9.03 9.56
C ASN A 113 -16.59 8.99 9.86
N GLN A 114 -17.35 8.09 9.23
CA GLN A 114 -18.80 7.98 9.44
C GLN A 114 -19.16 7.68 10.90
N LEU A 115 -18.33 6.87 11.59
CA LEU A 115 -18.50 6.51 12.99
C LEU A 115 -17.76 7.46 13.95
N GLU A 116 -17.09 8.49 13.43
CA GLU A 116 -16.31 9.47 14.22
C GLU A 116 -15.24 8.83 15.13
N THR A 117 -14.63 7.73 14.67
CA THR A 117 -13.64 6.96 15.45
C THR A 117 -12.19 7.27 15.07
N LYS A 118 -11.98 8.16 14.11
CA LYS A 118 -10.64 8.51 13.62
C LYS A 118 -9.92 9.46 14.58
N HIS A 119 -8.85 8.99 15.19
CA HIS A 119 -7.97 9.81 16.02
C HIS A 119 -6.62 10.04 15.35
N ARG A 120 -6.25 11.32 15.17
CA ARG A 120 -4.93 11.70 14.64
C ARG A 120 -3.88 11.62 15.75
N ASN A 121 -2.73 11.04 15.45
CA ASN A 121 -1.59 11.10 16.33
C ASN A 121 -0.82 12.42 16.11
N SER A 122 -0.81 13.31 17.10
CA SER A 122 -0.13 14.60 17.02
C SER A 122 1.40 14.48 16.95
N LYS A 123 1.98 13.35 17.40
CA LYS A 123 3.42 13.08 17.34
C LYS A 123 3.89 12.59 15.96
N HIS A 124 2.96 12.22 15.08
CA HIS A 124 3.24 11.74 13.72
C HIS A 124 2.44 12.55 12.69
N ASN A 125 2.78 13.83 12.56
CA ASN A 125 2.14 14.76 11.63
C ASN A 125 2.93 14.98 10.32
N SER A 126 3.74 14.02 9.90
CA SER A 126 4.60 14.18 8.73
C SER A 126 3.79 14.36 7.44
N ALA A 127 4.35 15.15 6.53
CA ALA A 127 3.94 15.24 5.13
C ALA A 127 5.06 14.66 4.27
N ALA A 128 4.71 14.18 3.07
CA ALA A 128 5.69 13.68 2.11
C ALA A 128 5.62 14.50 0.82
N LEU A 129 6.79 14.85 0.29
CA LEU A 129 6.97 15.35 -1.06
C LEU A 129 7.73 14.29 -1.84
N PHE A 130 7.21 13.84 -2.98
CA PHE A 130 7.81 12.77 -3.76
C PHE A 130 7.69 13.03 -5.26
N GLY A 131 8.59 12.40 -6.02
CA GLY A 131 8.64 12.47 -7.47
C GLY A 131 9.35 11.23 -8.04
N HIS A 132 9.31 11.08 -9.36
CA HIS A 132 9.96 9.98 -10.05
C HIS A 132 11.10 10.51 -10.92
N PHE A 133 12.26 9.88 -10.81
CA PHE A 133 13.45 10.21 -11.59
C PHE A 133 13.75 9.07 -12.58
N ARG A 134 14.28 9.41 -13.75
CA ARG A 134 14.77 8.45 -14.74
C ARG A 134 16.29 8.54 -14.80
N HIS A 135 16.94 7.43 -15.17
CA HIS A 135 18.40 7.33 -15.28
C HIS A 135 19.14 7.59 -13.96
N ALA A 136 18.51 7.30 -12.82
CA ALA A 136 19.17 7.33 -11.52
C ALA A 136 20.19 6.19 -11.41
N ASP A 137 21.34 6.48 -10.82
CA ASP A 137 22.36 5.48 -10.53
C ASP A 137 21.88 4.50 -9.46
N ARG A 138 22.31 3.25 -9.58
CA ARG A 138 22.08 2.19 -8.61
C ARG A 138 23.40 1.52 -8.26
N TYR A 139 23.42 0.78 -7.16
CA TYR A 139 24.55 -0.07 -6.83
C TYR A 139 24.83 -1.07 -7.97
N PRO A 140 26.11 -1.36 -8.27
CA PRO A 140 26.47 -2.33 -9.31
C PRO A 140 26.15 -3.77 -8.91
N GLU A 141 26.02 -4.04 -7.60
CA GLU A 141 25.61 -5.34 -7.08
C GLU A 141 24.10 -5.53 -7.25
N GLU A 142 23.70 -6.56 -8.00
CA GLU A 142 22.31 -6.84 -8.36
C GLU A 142 21.35 -6.88 -7.17
N LYS A 143 21.72 -7.58 -6.09
CA LYS A 143 20.86 -7.69 -4.90
C LYS A 143 20.65 -6.36 -4.19
N ARG A 144 21.69 -5.53 -4.16
CA ARG A 144 21.66 -4.21 -3.51
C ARG A 144 20.98 -3.15 -4.39
N ALA A 145 21.01 -3.31 -5.71
CA ALA A 145 20.42 -2.38 -6.67
C ALA A 145 18.90 -2.18 -6.47
N GLY A 146 18.19 -3.19 -5.95
CA GLY A 146 16.76 -3.11 -5.66
C GLY A 146 16.40 -2.78 -4.20
N ASN A 147 17.38 -2.62 -3.33
CA ASN A 147 17.13 -2.22 -1.95
C ASN A 147 16.50 -0.83 -1.89
N ILE A 148 15.67 -0.62 -0.87
CA ILE A 148 15.29 0.75 -0.50
C ILE A 148 16.46 1.35 0.27
N SER A 149 16.81 2.60 0.00
CA SER A 149 17.81 3.34 0.77
C SER A 149 17.12 4.53 1.43
N ILE A 150 17.12 4.52 2.76
CA ILE A 150 16.51 5.55 3.59
C ILE A 150 17.61 6.44 4.15
N TYR A 151 17.63 7.69 3.72
CA TYR A 151 18.67 8.64 4.12
C TYR A 151 18.10 9.70 5.04
N TRP A 152 18.80 9.94 6.15
CA TRP A 152 18.41 10.96 7.12
C TRP A 152 19.13 12.28 6.87
N PHE A 153 18.43 13.38 7.16
CA PHE A 153 18.96 14.74 7.12
C PHE A 153 18.22 15.62 8.14
N ASP A 154 18.71 16.84 8.38
CA ASP A 154 18.27 17.72 9.48
C ASP A 154 16.75 17.96 9.56
N HIS A 155 16.02 17.81 8.45
CA HIS A 155 14.57 18.03 8.41
C HIS A 155 13.74 16.77 8.13
N GLY A 156 14.34 15.59 8.14
CA GLY A 156 13.60 14.33 8.00
C GLY A 156 14.41 13.24 7.31
N TRP A 157 13.78 12.57 6.36
CA TRP A 157 14.38 11.49 5.59
C TRP A 157 13.80 11.44 4.18
N TYR A 158 14.53 10.83 3.26
CA TYR A 158 14.05 10.50 1.92
C TYR A 158 14.23 9.02 1.62
N TRP A 159 13.46 8.55 0.64
CA TRP A 159 13.46 7.18 0.12
C TRP A 159 13.66 7.17 -1.39
#